data_AF-A0A0C9Y0F6-F1
#
_entry.id   AF-A0A0C9Y0F6-F1
#
_cell.length_a   1.000
_cell.length_b   1.000
_cell.length_c   1.000
_cell.angle_alpha   90.00
_cell.angle_beta   90.00
_cell.angle_gamma   90.00
#
_symmetry.space_group_name_H-M   'P 1'
#
loop_
_entity.id
_entity.type
_entity.pdbx_description
1 polymer ?
#
loop_
_entity_poly.entity_id
_entity_poly.type
_entity_poly.pdbx_seq_one_letter_code
_entity_poly.pdbx_strand_id
1 'polypeptide(L)'
;MSFAASKLQLESPTAELADPFASTSVLNHEAEVETDALEGLLGLPSTAAGPVIAIDLDDVLSRTNEVVAEWHNEIYGTQMEISHFYYYYYWKNPFWGTPQVTFDKVKEFYMTDRIYQAKPVPGAKEGVQTLRELGYRLIIVTARAEDHADESWKWVDQHFPGIFDSIICTGQFKDAHKTGHEVVTRLSKAQVCEDLKAKVLIDDSAENALQCVTEIKATPVLLFGDYEWNQRLSRPGDARDEMSFDIRLKECGGHEFWKEEKLEIPSGSPLWRAKNWDEVVLWVQARRREGGL
;
A
#
# COMPACT_ATOMS: atom_id res chain seq x y z
N MET A 1 -14.35 -19.28 -49.42
CA MET A 1 -12.97 -19.25 -48.89
C MET A 1 -12.21 -18.11 -49.55
N SER A 2 -12.12 -16.98 -48.85
CA SER A 2 -11.13 -15.91 -49.04
C SER A 2 -11.59 -14.75 -48.15
N PHE A 3 -10.87 -14.49 -47.06
CA PHE A 3 -11.06 -13.28 -46.26
C PHE A 3 -9.83 -12.40 -46.46
N ALA A 4 -10.12 -11.20 -46.96
CA ALA A 4 -9.18 -10.14 -47.27
C ALA A 4 -8.72 -9.41 -45.99
N ALA A 5 -7.51 -8.88 -46.07
CA ALA A 5 -6.84 -8.06 -45.07
C ALA A 5 -7.62 -6.77 -44.75
N SER A 6 -7.60 -6.38 -43.47
CA SER A 6 -7.72 -4.99 -43.06
C SER A 6 -6.73 -4.71 -41.95
N LYS A 7 -5.78 -3.82 -42.24
CA LYS A 7 -4.89 -3.18 -41.28
C LYS A 7 -5.72 -2.23 -40.42
N LEU A 8 -5.67 -2.37 -39.10
CA LEU A 8 -5.97 -1.27 -38.19
C LEU A 8 -4.65 -0.88 -37.52
N GLN A 9 -4.22 0.34 -37.83
CA GLN A 9 -3.10 1.02 -37.20
C GLN A 9 -3.46 1.25 -35.72
N LEU A 10 -2.62 0.76 -34.83
CA LEU A 10 -2.57 1.19 -33.44
C LEU A 10 -1.89 2.57 -33.43
N GLU A 11 -2.68 3.62 -33.26
CA GLU A 11 -2.18 4.94 -32.94
C GLU A 11 -1.64 4.90 -31.50
N SER A 12 -0.39 5.32 -31.37
CA SER A 12 0.31 5.65 -30.13
C SER A 12 -0.39 6.81 -29.41
N PRO A 13 -0.54 6.81 -28.07
CA PRO A 13 -0.97 8.00 -27.37
C PRO A 13 0.19 9.00 -27.33
N THR A 14 0.13 9.96 -28.22
CA THR A 14 0.87 11.22 -28.14
C THR A 14 0.45 11.95 -26.87
N ALA A 15 1.43 12.39 -26.09
CA ALA A 15 1.25 13.34 -25.01
C ALA A 15 0.61 14.62 -25.56
N GLU A 16 -0.60 14.94 -25.11
CA GLU A 16 -1.14 16.30 -25.22
C GLU A 16 -2.01 16.65 -24.01
N LEU A 17 -1.64 17.80 -23.42
CA LEU A 17 -2.50 18.82 -22.84
C LEU A 17 -3.09 18.52 -21.46
N ALA A 18 -2.42 19.08 -20.44
CA ALA A 18 -3.08 19.50 -19.22
C ALA A 18 -4.29 20.39 -19.57
N ASP A 19 -5.47 19.95 -19.15
CA ASP A 19 -6.71 20.72 -19.21
C ASP A 19 -6.58 21.94 -18.28
N PRO A 20 -6.63 23.19 -18.78
CA PRO A 20 -6.59 24.38 -17.93
C PRO A 20 -7.93 24.66 -17.22
N PHE A 21 -8.93 23.79 -17.35
CA PHE A 21 -10.26 23.93 -16.76
C PHE A 21 -10.71 22.74 -15.89
N ALA A 22 -9.81 21.84 -15.48
CA ALA A 22 -10.08 20.98 -14.32
C ALA A 22 -10.17 21.88 -13.08
N SER A 23 -11.34 22.49 -12.87
CA SER A 23 -11.55 23.44 -11.79
C SER A 23 -11.40 22.67 -10.48
N THR A 24 -10.53 23.17 -9.61
CA THR A 24 -10.29 22.67 -8.26
C THR A 24 -11.60 22.41 -7.50
N SER A 25 -12.69 23.11 -7.83
CA SER A 25 -14.02 22.91 -7.25
C SER A 25 -14.68 21.57 -7.60
N VAL A 26 -14.45 20.99 -8.79
CA VAL A 26 -15.08 19.73 -9.21
C VAL A 26 -14.36 18.55 -8.55
N LEU A 27 -13.02 18.56 -8.57
CA LEU A 27 -12.21 17.57 -7.84
C LEU A 27 -12.45 17.63 -6.32
N ASN A 28 -12.60 18.83 -5.76
CA ASN A 28 -12.93 18.99 -4.33
C ASN A 28 -14.35 18.48 -4.02
N HIS A 29 -15.33 18.72 -4.89
CA HIS A 29 -16.70 18.23 -4.68
C HIS A 29 -16.78 16.70 -4.81
N GLU A 30 -16.03 16.09 -5.73
CA GLU A 30 -15.97 14.63 -5.86
C GLU A 30 -15.30 13.98 -4.64
N ALA A 31 -14.20 14.57 -4.15
CA ALA A 31 -13.54 14.12 -2.92
C ALA A 31 -14.43 14.28 -1.69
N GLU A 32 -15.11 15.42 -1.51
CA GLU A 32 -16.06 15.63 -0.40
C GLU A 32 -17.22 14.63 -0.45
N VAL A 33 -17.74 14.30 -1.64
CA VAL A 33 -18.79 13.30 -1.81
C VAL A 33 -18.29 11.88 -1.50
N GLU A 34 -17.06 11.53 -1.89
CA GLU A 34 -16.46 10.24 -1.53
C GLU A 34 -16.17 10.13 -0.02
N THR A 35 -15.76 11.23 0.63
CA THR A 35 -15.58 11.31 2.08
C THR A 35 -16.90 11.16 2.83
N ASP A 36 -17.94 11.88 2.44
CA ASP A 36 -19.28 11.74 3.03
C ASP A 36 -19.85 10.32 2.80
N ALA A 37 -19.55 9.73 1.64
CA ALA A 37 -19.87 8.33 1.36
C ALA A 37 -19.09 7.40 2.29
N LEU A 38 -17.78 7.59 2.48
CA LEU A 38 -16.97 6.76 3.38
C LEU A 38 -17.45 6.87 4.83
N GLU A 39 -17.71 8.08 5.33
CA GLU A 39 -18.26 8.32 6.67
C GLU A 39 -19.65 7.65 6.82
N GLY A 40 -20.50 7.74 5.80
CA GLY A 40 -21.80 7.07 5.75
C GLY A 40 -21.71 5.55 5.68
N LEU A 41 -20.73 5.00 4.96
CA LEU A 41 -20.48 3.57 4.80
C LEU A 41 -19.85 2.98 6.08
N LEU A 42 -19.02 3.74 6.79
CA LEU A 42 -18.44 3.36 8.07
C LEU A 42 -19.42 3.52 9.25
N GLY A 43 -20.52 4.25 9.04
CA GLY A 43 -21.57 4.44 10.02
C GLY A 43 -22.55 3.26 10.12
N LEU A 44 -22.39 2.39 11.14
CA LEU A 44 -23.41 1.83 12.07
C LEU A 44 -23.04 0.42 12.62
N PRO A 45 -23.58 0.05 13.80
CA PRO A 45 -23.08 0.33 15.15
C PRO A 45 -22.24 -0.84 15.71
N SER A 46 -21.14 -0.57 16.42
CA SER A 46 -20.52 -1.59 17.27
C SER A 46 -19.99 -0.95 18.55
N THR A 47 -20.20 -1.63 19.67
CA THR A 47 -20.19 -1.16 21.06
C THR A 47 -18.85 -0.65 21.60
N ALA A 48 -17.87 -0.36 20.77
CA ALA A 48 -16.57 0.17 21.17
C ALA A 48 -16.33 1.58 20.59
N ALA A 49 -16.48 2.60 21.42
CA ALA A 49 -16.18 4.01 21.11
C ALA A 49 -14.65 4.28 21.12
N GLY A 50 -13.86 3.40 20.51
CA GLY A 50 -12.40 3.44 20.54
C GLY A 50 -11.78 4.28 19.42
N PRO A 51 -10.64 4.95 19.67
CA PRO A 51 -9.85 5.57 18.60
C PRO A 51 -9.41 4.55 17.54
N VAL A 52 -9.28 4.99 16.29
CA VAL A 52 -8.92 4.13 15.15
C VAL A 52 -7.40 4.08 14.97
N ILE A 53 -6.86 2.89 14.74
CA ILE A 53 -5.54 2.65 14.15
C ILE A 53 -5.75 2.04 12.78
N ALA A 54 -5.20 2.68 11.75
CA ALA A 54 -5.17 2.16 10.38
C ALA A 54 -3.92 1.27 10.22
N ILE A 55 -4.07 0.13 9.56
CA ILE A 55 -2.98 -0.85 9.41
C ILE A 55 -2.95 -1.34 7.96
N ASP A 56 -1.79 -1.32 7.31
CA ASP A 56 -1.64 -1.97 6.02
C ASP A 56 -1.73 -3.50 6.14
N LEU A 57 -2.04 -4.16 5.03
CA LEU A 57 -2.12 -5.61 4.94
C LEU A 57 -0.78 -6.21 4.51
N ASP A 58 -0.29 -5.81 3.35
CA ASP A 58 0.89 -6.39 2.72
C ASP A 58 2.17 -5.94 3.45
N ASP A 59 3.01 -6.91 3.79
CA ASP A 59 4.26 -6.82 4.55
C ASP A 59 4.20 -6.10 5.92
N VAL A 60 2.98 -5.82 6.41
CA VAL A 60 2.69 -5.41 7.81
C VAL A 60 1.97 -6.51 8.58
N LEU A 61 0.96 -7.13 7.96
CA LEU A 61 0.21 -8.26 8.51
C LEU A 61 0.52 -9.56 7.75
N SER A 62 0.63 -9.50 6.43
CA SER A 62 0.87 -10.61 5.50
C SER A 62 2.27 -10.53 4.92
N ARG A 63 3.05 -11.63 4.89
CA ARG A 63 4.38 -11.65 4.25
C ARG A 63 4.29 -11.78 2.74
N THR A 64 3.74 -10.76 2.10
CA THR A 64 3.36 -10.81 0.68
C THR A 64 4.58 -10.84 -0.22
N ASN A 65 5.59 -10.00 0.03
CA ASN A 65 6.81 -10.01 -0.77
C ASN A 65 7.61 -11.33 -0.65
N GLU A 66 7.47 -12.08 0.46
CA GLU A 66 8.09 -13.42 0.59
C GLU A 66 7.50 -14.37 -0.46
N VAL A 67 6.17 -14.39 -0.57
CA VAL A 67 5.47 -15.25 -1.53
C VAL A 67 5.69 -14.79 -2.98
N VAL A 68 5.75 -13.47 -3.21
CA VAL A 68 6.08 -12.93 -4.54
C VAL A 68 7.47 -13.38 -4.99
N ALA A 69 8.47 -13.35 -4.11
CA ALA A 69 9.81 -13.85 -4.42
C ALA A 69 9.81 -15.36 -4.69
N GLU A 70 9.14 -16.16 -3.86
CA GLU A 70 9.01 -17.62 -4.07
C GLU A 70 8.38 -17.92 -5.44
N TRP A 71 7.26 -17.26 -5.76
CA TRP A 71 6.61 -17.38 -7.06
C TRP A 71 7.53 -16.98 -8.21
N HIS A 72 8.23 -15.84 -8.10
CA HIS A 72 9.10 -15.35 -9.16
C HIS A 72 10.27 -16.33 -9.40
N ASN A 73 10.81 -16.93 -8.34
CA ASN A 73 11.85 -17.96 -8.41
C ASN A 73 11.35 -19.22 -9.11
N GLU A 74 10.15 -19.68 -8.79
CA GLU A 74 9.54 -20.86 -9.41
C GLU A 74 9.21 -20.64 -10.90
N ILE A 75 8.62 -19.50 -11.25
CA ILE A 75 8.11 -19.25 -12.62
C ILE A 75 9.22 -18.82 -13.58
N TYR A 76 10.15 -17.97 -13.13
CA TYR A 76 11.18 -17.39 -14.01
C TYR A 76 12.60 -17.91 -13.72
N GLY A 77 12.76 -18.86 -12.78
CA GLY A 77 14.05 -19.46 -12.46
C GLY A 77 15.03 -18.48 -11.80
N THR A 78 14.51 -17.50 -11.06
CA THR A 78 15.33 -16.49 -10.37
C THR A 78 15.82 -16.92 -9.00
N GLN A 79 16.56 -16.04 -8.34
CA GLN A 79 17.12 -16.20 -7.00
C GLN A 79 16.81 -14.98 -6.12
N MET A 80 15.57 -14.52 -6.20
CA MET A 80 15.05 -13.39 -5.44
C MET A 80 14.92 -13.76 -3.97
N GLU A 81 15.26 -12.81 -3.11
CA GLU A 81 15.09 -12.85 -1.66
C GLU A 81 14.45 -11.51 -1.26
N ILE A 82 13.90 -11.43 -0.04
CA ILE A 82 13.34 -10.19 0.50
C ILE A 82 14.32 -9.01 0.44
N SER A 83 15.61 -9.26 0.63
CA SER A 83 16.68 -8.26 0.55
C SER A 83 16.88 -7.67 -0.86
N HIS A 84 16.31 -8.27 -1.90
CA HIS A 84 16.41 -7.77 -3.28
C HIS A 84 15.31 -6.75 -3.63
N PHE A 85 14.30 -6.56 -2.78
CA PHE A 85 13.27 -5.53 -2.99
C PHE A 85 13.80 -4.18 -2.48
N TYR A 86 14.67 -3.54 -3.25
CA TYR A 86 15.32 -2.26 -2.89
C TYR A 86 14.37 -1.06 -2.88
N TYR A 87 13.29 -1.12 -3.66
CA TYR A 87 12.30 -0.06 -3.81
C TYR A 87 10.89 -0.66 -3.82
N TYR A 88 9.91 0.17 -3.45
CA TYR A 88 8.50 -0.20 -3.43
C TYR A 88 8.01 -0.70 -4.79
N TYR A 89 8.39 -0.02 -5.87
CA TYR A 89 8.02 -0.43 -7.22
C TYR A 89 8.93 -1.52 -7.77
N TYR A 90 8.33 -2.66 -8.12
CA TYR A 90 9.05 -3.87 -8.53
C TYR A 90 9.99 -3.69 -9.73
N TRP A 91 9.68 -2.86 -10.73
CA TRP A 91 10.57 -2.65 -11.89
C TRP A 91 11.92 -2.05 -11.50
N LYS A 92 12.00 -1.37 -10.36
CA LYS A 92 13.24 -0.81 -9.81
C LYS A 92 14.08 -1.84 -9.04
N ASN A 93 13.63 -3.08 -8.98
CA ASN A 93 14.31 -4.18 -8.29
C ASN A 93 14.89 -5.18 -9.31
N PRO A 94 15.93 -5.94 -8.94
CA PRO A 94 16.49 -6.99 -9.79
C PRO A 94 15.41 -7.96 -10.28
N PHE A 95 15.63 -8.52 -11.48
CA PHE A 95 14.81 -9.56 -12.11
C PHE A 95 13.45 -9.15 -12.68
N TRP A 96 12.92 -7.97 -12.38
CA TRP A 96 11.56 -7.58 -12.79
C TRP A 96 11.43 -7.06 -14.22
N GLY A 97 12.48 -6.40 -14.74
CA GLY A 97 12.48 -5.81 -16.08
C GLY A 97 11.85 -4.42 -16.13
N THR A 98 11.40 -3.97 -17.30
CA THR A 98 10.78 -2.65 -17.48
C THR A 98 9.43 -2.53 -16.76
N PRO A 99 8.87 -1.32 -16.57
CA PRO A 99 7.53 -1.15 -16.02
C PRO A 99 6.46 -2.00 -16.72
N GLN A 100 6.49 -2.10 -18.06
CA GLN A 100 5.54 -2.93 -18.80
C GLN A 100 5.72 -4.43 -18.51
N VAL A 101 6.96 -4.92 -18.53
CA VAL A 101 7.25 -6.33 -18.19
C VAL A 101 6.85 -6.64 -16.75
N THR A 102 7.13 -5.72 -15.84
CA THR A 102 6.75 -5.83 -14.43
C THR A 102 5.24 -5.89 -14.28
N PHE A 103 4.49 -5.05 -14.98
CA PHE A 103 3.03 -5.07 -14.97
C PHE A 103 2.49 -6.43 -15.42
N ASP A 104 3.02 -6.98 -16.51
CA ASP A 104 2.59 -8.29 -17.02
C ASP A 104 2.86 -9.41 -16.01
N LYS A 105 4.03 -9.40 -15.35
CA LYS A 105 4.38 -10.34 -14.27
C LYS A 105 3.46 -10.19 -13.05
N VAL A 106 3.23 -8.97 -12.58
CA VAL A 106 2.33 -8.71 -11.46
C VAL A 106 0.92 -9.22 -11.78
N LYS A 107 0.45 -8.96 -13.00
CA LYS A 107 -0.83 -9.48 -13.48
C LYS A 107 -0.87 -11.01 -13.46
N GLU A 108 0.18 -11.68 -13.93
CA GLU A 108 0.30 -13.15 -13.88
C GLU A 108 0.29 -13.68 -12.43
N PHE A 109 0.95 -13.00 -11.50
CA PHE A 109 0.93 -13.36 -10.07
C PHE A 109 -0.49 -13.28 -9.49
N TYR A 110 -1.20 -12.17 -9.74
CA TYR A 110 -2.57 -11.96 -9.25
C TYR A 110 -3.62 -12.87 -9.92
N MET A 111 -3.32 -13.49 -11.07
CA MET A 111 -4.16 -14.57 -11.62
C MET A 111 -4.07 -15.87 -10.81
N THR A 112 -3.16 -15.96 -9.84
CA THR A 112 -3.02 -17.10 -8.93
C THR A 112 -3.56 -16.75 -7.54
N ASP A 113 -3.86 -17.77 -6.74
CA ASP A 113 -4.27 -17.58 -5.34
C ASP A 113 -3.07 -17.46 -4.37
N ARG A 114 -1.84 -17.30 -4.88
CA ARG A 114 -0.62 -17.34 -4.04
C ARG A 114 -0.58 -16.25 -2.99
N ILE A 115 -1.08 -15.06 -3.29
CA ILE A 115 -1.11 -13.94 -2.34
C ILE A 115 -1.85 -14.30 -1.03
N TYR A 116 -2.82 -15.22 -1.09
CA TYR A 116 -3.58 -15.71 0.07
C TYR A 116 -2.90 -16.89 0.80
N GLN A 117 -1.73 -17.32 0.35
CA GLN A 117 -0.92 -18.36 1.00
C GLN A 117 0.17 -17.75 1.89
N ALA A 118 0.35 -16.42 1.82
CA ALA A 118 1.27 -15.70 2.66
C ALA A 118 0.98 -15.96 4.14
N LYS A 119 2.06 -16.15 4.90
CA LYS A 119 1.97 -16.33 6.35
C LYS A 119 1.86 -14.96 7.02
N PRO A 120 1.25 -14.88 8.21
CA PRO A 120 1.31 -13.66 9.00
C PRO A 120 2.75 -13.24 9.33
N VAL A 121 3.01 -11.93 9.31
CA VAL A 121 4.25 -11.33 9.80
C VAL A 121 4.47 -11.76 11.27
N PRO A 122 5.71 -12.13 11.70
CA PRO A 122 5.95 -12.54 13.07
C PRO A 122 5.50 -11.47 14.08
N GLY A 123 4.80 -11.90 15.14
CA GLY A 123 4.28 -11.00 16.18
C GLY A 123 3.04 -10.20 15.78
N ALA A 124 2.58 -10.26 14.52
CA ALA A 124 1.42 -9.50 14.07
C ALA A 124 0.17 -9.83 14.88
N LYS A 125 -0.09 -11.13 15.11
CA LYS A 125 -1.29 -11.59 15.81
C LYS A 125 -1.32 -11.08 17.25
N GLU A 126 -0.21 -11.22 17.98
CA GLU A 126 -0.06 -10.74 19.35
C GLU A 126 -0.11 -9.21 19.41
N GLY A 127 0.50 -8.54 18.43
CA GLY A 127 0.53 -7.09 18.30
C GLY A 127 -0.86 -6.51 18.15
N VAL A 128 -1.62 -6.93 17.13
CA VAL A 128 -2.97 -6.42 16.88
C VAL A 128 -3.95 -6.79 18.01
N GLN A 129 -3.81 -7.98 18.59
CA GLN A 129 -4.59 -8.37 19.78
C GLN A 129 -4.33 -7.39 20.94
N THR A 130 -3.07 -7.05 21.19
CA THR A 130 -2.70 -6.07 22.23
C THR A 130 -3.30 -4.69 21.93
N LEU A 131 -3.27 -4.24 20.67
CA LEU A 131 -3.90 -2.97 20.29
C LEU A 131 -5.42 -2.99 20.53
N ARG A 132 -6.11 -4.10 20.23
CA ARG A 132 -7.54 -4.27 20.58
C ARG A 132 -7.79 -4.21 22.07
N GLU A 133 -6.97 -4.88 22.88
CA GLU A 133 -7.08 -4.87 24.35
C GLU A 133 -6.82 -3.49 24.95
N LEU A 134 -6.00 -2.67 24.29
CA LEU A 134 -5.84 -1.26 24.64
C LEU A 134 -7.09 -0.41 24.29
N GLY A 135 -8.07 -0.97 23.57
CA GLY A 135 -9.33 -0.31 23.25
C GLY A 135 -9.32 0.44 21.92
N TYR A 136 -8.35 0.17 21.04
CA TYR A 136 -8.35 0.72 19.69
C TYR A 136 -9.27 -0.09 18.76
N ARG A 137 -9.90 0.62 17.83
CA ARG A 137 -10.51 0.02 16.65
C ARG A 137 -9.43 -0.16 15.60
N LEU A 138 -9.40 -1.33 14.96
CA LEU A 138 -8.39 -1.64 13.95
C LEU A 138 -9.08 -1.77 12.59
N ILE A 139 -8.61 -1.00 11.62
CA ILE A 139 -9.12 -0.97 10.26
C ILE A 139 -7.96 -1.25 9.31
N ILE A 140 -8.14 -2.20 8.41
CA ILE A 140 -7.15 -2.47 7.38
C ILE A 140 -7.30 -1.42 6.27
N VAL A 141 -6.21 -0.80 5.84
CA VAL A 141 -6.18 0.15 4.72
C VAL A 141 -5.10 -0.30 3.73
N THR A 142 -5.52 -0.85 2.60
CA THR A 142 -4.64 -1.54 1.65
C THR A 142 -4.80 -1.02 0.22
N ALA A 143 -3.75 -1.14 -0.58
CA ALA A 143 -3.77 -0.84 -2.01
C ALA A 143 -4.23 -2.04 -2.87
N ARG A 144 -4.59 -3.18 -2.28
CA ARG A 144 -5.20 -4.30 -3.01
C ARG A 144 -6.47 -3.84 -3.74
N ALA A 145 -6.65 -4.36 -4.96
CA ALA A 145 -7.82 -4.06 -5.76
C ALA A 145 -9.10 -4.71 -5.19
N GLU A 146 -10.25 -4.14 -5.54
CA GLU A 146 -11.57 -4.56 -5.07
C GLU A 146 -11.87 -6.04 -5.34
N ASP A 147 -11.46 -6.55 -6.50
CA ASP A 147 -11.66 -7.96 -6.87
C ASP A 147 -10.91 -8.95 -5.97
N HIS A 148 -9.96 -8.45 -5.18
CA HIS A 148 -9.22 -9.22 -4.19
C HIS A 148 -9.71 -8.98 -2.75
N ALA A 149 -10.70 -8.11 -2.52
CA ALA A 149 -11.16 -7.76 -1.18
C ALA A 149 -11.73 -8.99 -0.44
N ASP A 150 -12.66 -9.72 -1.06
CA ASP A 150 -13.36 -10.87 -0.43
C ASP A 150 -12.38 -11.95 0.04
N GLU A 151 -11.44 -12.33 -0.82
CA GLU A 151 -10.43 -13.33 -0.49
C GLU A 151 -9.39 -12.80 0.50
N SER A 152 -9.07 -11.49 0.45
CA SER A 152 -8.21 -10.86 1.46
C SER A 152 -8.89 -10.87 2.82
N TRP A 153 -10.19 -10.60 2.89
CA TRP A 153 -10.95 -10.65 4.13
C TRP A 153 -11.03 -12.07 4.69
N LYS A 154 -11.24 -13.09 3.85
CA LYS A 154 -11.17 -14.50 4.29
C LYS A 154 -9.82 -14.85 4.90
N TRP A 155 -8.72 -14.38 4.28
CA TRP A 155 -7.39 -14.55 4.84
C TRP A 155 -7.23 -13.85 6.20
N VAL A 156 -7.74 -12.62 6.32
CA VAL A 156 -7.74 -11.85 7.57
C VAL A 156 -8.54 -12.58 8.66
N ASP A 157 -9.76 -13.05 8.37
CA ASP A 157 -10.60 -13.78 9.33
C ASP A 157 -9.96 -15.11 9.77
N GLN A 158 -9.25 -15.78 8.87
CA GLN A 158 -8.52 -17.01 9.19
C GLN A 158 -7.38 -16.76 10.18
N HIS A 159 -6.61 -15.68 9.99
CA HIS A 159 -5.39 -15.43 10.75
C HIS A 159 -5.58 -14.51 11.98
N PHE A 160 -6.57 -13.60 11.91
CA PHE A 160 -6.89 -12.56 12.90
C PHE A 160 -8.40 -12.53 13.22
N PRO A 161 -9.00 -13.67 13.62
CA PRO A 161 -10.46 -13.77 13.78
C PRO A 161 -11.01 -12.75 14.78
N GLY A 162 -11.93 -11.91 14.33
CA GLY A 162 -12.64 -10.94 15.18
C GLY A 162 -11.80 -9.75 15.66
N ILE A 163 -10.61 -9.53 15.08
CA ILE A 163 -9.72 -8.44 15.45
C ILE A 163 -10.06 -7.15 14.70
N PHE A 164 -10.24 -7.25 13.39
CA PHE A 164 -10.42 -6.10 12.51
C PHE A 164 -11.91 -5.79 12.33
N ASP A 165 -12.24 -4.50 12.25
CA ASP A 165 -13.61 -4.06 12.03
C ASP A 165 -13.99 -4.12 10.54
N SER A 166 -13.05 -3.75 9.67
CA SER A 166 -13.23 -3.65 8.21
C SER A 166 -11.91 -3.62 7.46
N ILE A 167 -11.99 -3.83 6.14
CA ILE A 167 -10.91 -3.62 5.18
C ILE A 167 -11.31 -2.54 4.17
N ILE A 168 -10.39 -1.60 3.91
CA ILE A 168 -10.57 -0.50 2.96
C ILE A 168 -9.53 -0.63 1.83
N CYS A 169 -10.01 -0.82 0.61
CA CYS A 169 -9.21 -0.87 -0.61
C CYS A 169 -9.12 0.53 -1.25
N THR A 170 -7.91 1.07 -1.33
CA THR A 170 -7.62 2.44 -1.80
C THR A 170 -7.21 2.51 -3.27
N GLY A 171 -7.22 3.72 -3.85
CA GLY A 171 -6.64 3.98 -5.18
C GLY A 171 -7.34 3.27 -6.34
N GLN A 172 -8.61 2.91 -6.18
CA GLN A 172 -9.37 2.28 -7.25
C GLN A 172 -9.85 3.30 -8.28
N PHE A 173 -10.20 2.85 -9.49
CA PHE A 173 -10.78 3.73 -10.51
C PHE A 173 -12.32 3.83 -10.42
N LYS A 174 -12.96 3.06 -9.53
CA LYS A 174 -14.41 2.97 -9.36
C LYS A 174 -14.90 3.85 -8.21
N ASP A 175 -16.18 4.24 -8.27
CA ASP A 175 -16.83 5.03 -7.22
C ASP A 175 -16.85 4.29 -5.87
N ALA A 176 -16.80 5.06 -4.79
CA ALA A 176 -16.75 4.51 -3.45
C ALA A 176 -18.03 3.72 -3.09
N HIS A 177 -17.87 2.51 -2.54
CA HIS A 177 -18.99 1.67 -2.13
C HIS A 177 -18.59 0.69 -1.02
N LYS A 178 -19.59 0.09 -0.35
CA LYS A 178 -19.41 -0.89 0.73
C LYS A 178 -20.22 -2.14 0.48
N THR A 179 -19.57 -3.28 0.68
CA THR A 179 -20.20 -4.60 0.70
C THR A 179 -19.71 -5.35 1.93
N GLY A 180 -20.58 -5.56 2.92
CA GLY A 180 -20.19 -6.25 4.16
C GLY A 180 -19.09 -5.51 4.94
N HIS A 181 -17.92 -6.15 5.08
CA HIS A 181 -16.73 -5.62 5.77
C HIS A 181 -15.82 -4.77 4.88
N GLU A 182 -16.14 -4.69 3.60
CA GLU A 182 -15.27 -4.14 2.57
C GLU A 182 -15.71 -2.76 2.17
N VAL A 183 -14.76 -1.85 2.07
CA VAL A 183 -14.97 -0.52 1.53
C VAL A 183 -13.97 -0.29 0.41
N VAL A 184 -14.46 0.16 -0.74
CA VAL A 184 -13.65 0.43 -1.92
C VAL A 184 -13.71 1.92 -2.20
N THR A 185 -12.59 2.55 -2.56
CA THR A 185 -12.54 4.00 -2.84
C THR A 185 -11.40 4.38 -3.79
N ARG A 186 -11.53 5.54 -4.44
CA ARG A 186 -10.46 6.16 -5.23
C ARG A 186 -9.43 6.89 -4.37
N LEU A 187 -9.80 7.20 -3.13
CA LEU A 187 -8.97 7.95 -2.19
C LEU A 187 -7.63 7.25 -1.93
N SER A 188 -6.59 8.05 -1.70
CA SER A 188 -5.30 7.58 -1.23
C SER A 188 -5.38 7.10 0.23
N LYS A 189 -4.37 6.36 0.70
CA LYS A 189 -4.29 5.99 2.13
C LYS A 189 -4.28 7.22 3.04
N ALA A 190 -3.65 8.31 2.61
CA ALA A 190 -3.60 9.55 3.39
C ALA A 190 -5.00 10.16 3.59
N GLN A 191 -5.79 10.23 2.51
CA GLN A 191 -7.17 10.70 2.56
C GLN A 191 -8.06 9.77 3.39
N VAL A 192 -7.96 8.46 3.18
CA VAL A 192 -8.70 7.48 3.99
C VAL A 192 -8.36 7.59 5.48
N CYS A 193 -7.08 7.76 5.83
CA CYS A 193 -6.68 7.94 7.23
C CYS A 193 -7.20 9.24 7.85
N GLU A 194 -7.22 10.32 7.08
CA GLU A 194 -7.83 11.59 7.48
C GLU A 194 -9.32 11.43 7.77
N ASP A 195 -10.07 10.80 6.86
CA ASP A 195 -11.51 10.56 6.98
C ASP A 195 -11.85 9.64 8.17
N LEU A 196 -11.04 8.59 8.37
CA LEU A 196 -11.13 7.72 9.53
C LEU A 196 -10.78 8.43 10.85
N LYS A 197 -10.19 9.63 10.80
CA LYS A 197 -9.57 10.31 11.93
C LYS A 197 -8.62 9.36 12.66
N ALA A 198 -7.86 8.59 11.87
CA ALA A 198 -6.94 7.59 12.36
C ALA A 198 -5.89 8.25 13.26
N LYS A 199 -5.61 7.63 14.40
CA LYS A 199 -4.62 8.14 15.35
C LYS A 199 -3.19 7.89 14.89
N VAL A 200 -3.00 6.79 14.16
CA VAL A 200 -1.75 6.43 13.51
C VAL A 200 -2.05 5.45 12.37
N LEU A 201 -1.28 5.53 11.29
CA LEU A 201 -1.17 4.51 10.26
C LEU A 201 0.08 3.66 10.51
N ILE A 202 -0.05 2.34 10.43
CA ILE A 202 1.08 1.39 10.42
C ILE A 202 1.21 0.85 9.01
N ASP A 203 2.28 1.18 8.30
CA ASP A 203 2.46 0.92 6.86
C ASP A 203 3.94 0.68 6.58
N ASP A 204 4.28 -0.20 5.65
CA ASP A 204 5.66 -0.51 5.28
C ASP A 204 6.17 0.34 4.10
N SER A 205 5.29 1.02 3.37
CA SER A 205 5.67 1.90 2.24
C SER A 205 6.11 3.28 2.73
N ALA A 206 7.34 3.64 2.35
CA ALA A 206 7.88 4.97 2.61
C ALA A 206 7.12 6.07 1.84
N GLU A 207 6.64 5.76 0.64
CA GLU A 207 5.82 6.64 -0.18
C GLU A 207 4.48 6.96 0.50
N ASN A 208 3.74 5.93 0.94
CA ASN A 208 2.48 6.11 1.66
C ASN A 208 2.69 6.87 2.97
N ALA A 209 3.75 6.53 3.71
CA ALA A 209 4.09 7.17 4.97
C ALA A 209 4.38 8.67 4.78
N LEU A 210 5.19 9.03 3.78
CA LEU A 210 5.48 10.43 3.46
C LEU A 210 4.24 11.18 3.00
N GLN A 211 3.38 10.58 2.19
CA GLN A 211 2.12 11.20 1.79
C GLN A 211 1.30 11.54 3.05
N CYS A 212 1.06 10.58 3.93
CA CYS A 212 0.25 10.78 5.14
C CYS A 212 0.78 11.88 6.08
N VAL A 213 2.10 12.05 6.21
CA VAL A 213 2.68 13.06 7.12
C VAL A 213 2.92 14.43 6.49
N THR A 214 2.75 14.56 5.17
CA THR A 214 2.94 15.81 4.43
C THR A 214 1.64 16.45 3.96
N GLU A 215 0.51 15.73 4.04
CA GLU A 215 -0.82 16.31 3.83
C GLU A 215 -1.13 17.44 4.82
N ILE A 216 -2.06 18.33 4.44
CA ILE A 216 -2.50 19.47 5.27
C ILE A 216 -2.97 18.99 6.64
N LYS A 217 -3.73 17.89 6.68
CA LYS A 217 -4.10 17.20 7.91
C LYS A 217 -3.26 15.92 8.06
N ALA A 218 -2.03 16.11 8.51
CA ALA A 218 -1.09 15.01 8.68
C ALA A 218 -1.62 13.92 9.63
N THR A 219 -1.64 12.67 9.15
CA THR A 219 -1.87 11.50 9.99
C THR A 219 -0.51 10.98 10.48
N PRO A 220 -0.31 10.75 11.78
CA PRO A 220 0.91 10.11 12.30
C PRO A 220 1.17 8.74 11.66
N VAL A 221 2.43 8.40 11.40
CA VAL A 221 2.79 7.11 10.78
C VAL A 221 3.86 6.38 11.59
N LEU A 222 3.67 5.07 11.76
CA LEU A 222 4.70 4.11 12.10
C LEU A 222 5.11 3.35 10.84
N LEU A 223 6.25 3.74 10.25
CA LEU A 223 6.86 3.05 9.12
C LEU A 223 7.39 1.70 9.60
N PHE A 224 6.70 0.64 9.18
CA PHE A 224 6.87 -0.71 9.69
C PHE A 224 7.96 -1.47 8.94
N GLY A 225 8.72 -2.27 9.69
CA GLY A 225 9.75 -3.16 9.19
C GLY A 225 11.09 -2.47 8.93
N ASP A 226 12.14 -3.27 8.90
CA ASP A 226 13.48 -2.86 8.43
C ASP A 226 13.70 -3.38 7.00
N TYR A 227 12.75 -3.07 6.13
CA TYR A 227 12.70 -3.55 4.77
C TYR A 227 13.51 -2.65 3.84
N GLU A 228 14.18 -3.23 2.85
CA GLU A 228 14.99 -2.46 1.90
C GLU A 228 14.16 -1.43 1.12
N TRP A 229 12.94 -1.78 0.71
CA TRP A 229 12.06 -0.88 -0.05
C TRP A 229 11.61 0.35 0.72
N ASN A 230 11.67 0.31 2.05
CA ASN A 230 11.29 1.43 2.91
C ASN A 230 12.49 2.29 3.34
N GLN A 231 13.71 1.93 2.91
CA GLN A 231 14.91 2.74 3.13
C GLN A 231 15.09 3.82 2.06
N ARG A 232 14.30 3.80 0.99
CA ARG A 232 14.44 4.66 -0.20
C ARG A 232 13.06 5.10 -0.68
N LEU A 233 13.05 6.12 -1.53
CA LEU A 233 11.82 6.64 -2.11
C LEU A 233 11.78 6.40 -3.61
N SER A 234 10.63 5.98 -4.10
CA SER A 234 10.27 6.06 -5.51
C SER A 234 9.40 7.27 -5.78
N ARG A 235 9.73 8.00 -6.84
CA ARG A 235 9.03 9.24 -7.19
C ARG A 235 7.95 8.97 -8.24
N PRO A 236 6.91 9.82 -8.33
CA PRO A 236 5.88 9.68 -9.36
C PRO A 236 6.43 9.64 -10.80
N GLY A 237 7.57 10.32 -11.06
CA GLY A 237 8.24 10.31 -12.36
C GLY A 237 9.08 9.06 -12.66
N ASP A 238 9.10 8.07 -11.77
CA ASP A 238 9.95 6.88 -11.92
C ASP A 238 9.32 5.77 -12.78
N ALA A 239 8.07 5.95 -13.25
CA ALA A 239 7.36 5.00 -14.10
C ALA A 239 7.83 5.08 -15.57
N ARG A 240 9.12 4.80 -15.79
CA ARG A 240 9.79 4.83 -17.10
C ARG A 240 10.91 3.80 -17.17
N ASP A 241 11.21 3.34 -18.38
CA ASP A 241 12.17 2.24 -18.61
C ASP A 241 13.55 2.54 -18.02
N GLU A 242 14.02 3.78 -18.07
CA GLU A 242 15.35 4.19 -17.56
C GLU A 242 15.49 3.98 -16.04
N MET A 243 14.39 3.91 -15.32
CA MET A 243 14.38 3.68 -13.87
C MET A 243 14.33 2.19 -13.50
N SER A 244 14.22 1.30 -14.49
CA SER A 244 14.28 -0.15 -14.25
C SER A 244 15.67 -0.55 -13.75
N PHE A 245 15.74 -1.50 -12.82
CA PHE A 245 17.00 -1.85 -12.15
C PHE A 245 18.16 -2.12 -13.13
N ASP A 246 17.95 -3.02 -14.10
CA ASP A 246 18.99 -3.45 -15.04
C ASP A 246 19.45 -2.32 -15.97
N ILE A 247 18.51 -1.47 -16.39
CA ILE A 247 18.80 -0.33 -17.27
C ILE A 247 19.59 0.72 -16.49
N ARG A 248 19.08 1.09 -15.31
CA ARG A 248 19.71 2.08 -14.45
C ARG A 248 21.11 1.66 -14.01
N LEU A 249 21.29 0.39 -13.61
CA LEU A 249 22.58 -0.16 -13.21
C LEU A 249 23.60 -0.12 -14.35
N LYS A 250 23.15 -0.40 -15.57
CA LYS A 250 24.00 -0.30 -16.77
C LYS A 250 24.38 1.16 -17.07
N GLU A 251 23.42 2.07 -17.03
CA GLU A 251 23.62 3.49 -17.33
C GLU A 251 24.53 4.19 -16.31
N CYS A 252 24.47 3.81 -15.04
CA CYS A 252 25.38 4.31 -14.01
C CYS A 252 26.73 3.58 -13.97
N GLY A 253 27.04 2.72 -14.96
CA GLY A 253 28.33 2.04 -15.07
C GLY A 253 28.57 0.97 -14.00
N GLY A 254 27.51 0.33 -13.49
CA GLY A 254 27.58 -0.69 -12.44
C GLY A 254 27.61 -0.11 -11.02
N HIS A 255 27.38 1.19 -10.87
CA HIS A 255 27.30 1.83 -9.55
C HIS A 255 26.08 1.36 -8.76
N GLU A 256 26.29 0.89 -7.53
CA GLU A 256 25.25 0.36 -6.65
C GLU A 256 24.44 1.51 -6.02
N PHE A 257 23.67 2.23 -6.84
CA PHE A 257 22.94 3.45 -6.47
C PHE A 257 22.02 3.27 -5.24
N TRP A 258 21.48 2.07 -5.04
CA TRP A 258 20.64 1.76 -3.87
C TRP A 258 21.44 1.79 -2.55
N LYS A 259 22.76 1.67 -2.56
CA LYS A 259 23.54 1.78 -1.30
C LYS A 259 23.69 3.23 -0.83
N GLU A 260 23.49 4.20 -1.71
CA GLU A 260 23.69 5.62 -1.43
C GLU A 260 22.37 6.37 -1.20
N GLU A 261 21.33 6.00 -1.94
CA GLU A 261 20.00 6.56 -1.78
C GLU A 261 19.40 6.20 -0.42
N LYS A 262 18.78 7.19 0.21
CA LYS A 262 18.16 7.06 1.52
C LYS A 262 16.85 7.83 1.57
N LEU A 263 15.93 7.34 2.39
CA LEU A 263 14.69 8.02 2.72
C LEU A 263 15.04 9.26 3.57
N GLU A 264 14.72 10.43 3.03
CA GLU A 264 14.76 11.68 3.77
C GLU A 264 13.40 11.93 4.41
N ILE A 265 13.35 11.84 5.74
CA ILE A 265 12.14 12.16 6.51
C ILE A 265 12.22 13.64 6.90
N PRO A 266 11.24 14.48 6.53
CA PRO A 266 11.26 15.89 6.91
C PRO A 266 11.32 16.05 8.43
N SER A 267 12.17 16.97 8.89
CA SER A 267 12.35 17.21 10.33
C SER A 267 11.05 17.68 10.97
N GLY A 268 10.67 17.03 12.07
CA GLY A 268 9.43 17.34 12.79
C GLY A 268 8.17 16.67 12.22
N SER A 269 8.26 15.91 11.12
CA SER A 269 7.13 15.09 10.66
C SER A 269 6.74 14.06 11.73
N PRO A 270 5.43 13.79 11.91
CA PRO A 270 4.95 12.76 12.82
C PRO A 270 5.14 11.35 12.22
N LEU A 271 6.39 11.00 11.91
CA LEU A 271 6.78 9.72 11.31
C LEU A 271 7.84 9.05 12.20
N TRP A 272 7.57 7.82 12.62
CA TRP A 272 8.50 6.99 13.39
C TRP A 272 8.72 5.66 12.67
N ARG A 273 9.80 4.96 12.98
CA ARG A 273 10.05 3.60 12.50
C ARG A 273 9.78 2.60 13.61
N ALA A 274 9.24 1.43 13.25
CA ALA A 274 9.18 0.26 14.11
C ALA A 274 9.58 -0.97 13.31
N LYS A 275 10.59 -1.70 13.78
CA LYS A 275 11.17 -2.84 13.04
C LYS A 275 10.27 -4.07 13.03
N ASN A 276 9.37 -4.17 14.00
CA ASN A 276 8.49 -5.30 14.22
C ASN A 276 7.32 -4.90 15.13
N TRP A 277 6.41 -5.85 15.37
CA TRP A 277 5.22 -5.64 16.17
C TRP A 277 5.48 -5.36 17.66
N ASP A 278 6.58 -5.84 18.24
CA ASP A 278 6.94 -5.51 19.62
C ASP A 278 7.23 -4.02 19.76
N GLU A 279 7.99 -3.45 18.82
CA GLU A 279 8.28 -2.01 18.77
C GLU A 279 7.02 -1.17 18.52
N VAL A 280 6.11 -1.64 17.66
CA VAL A 280 4.79 -1.00 17.44
C VAL A 280 4.01 -0.92 18.76
N VAL A 281 3.87 -2.05 19.47
CA VAL A 281 3.12 -2.11 20.72
C VAL A 281 3.74 -1.20 21.77
N LEU A 282 5.07 -1.24 21.94
CA LEU A 282 5.77 -0.37 22.88
C LEU A 282 5.55 1.10 22.57
N TRP A 283 5.61 1.48 21.29
CA TRP A 283 5.37 2.85 20.86
C TRP A 283 3.92 3.28 21.16
N VAL A 284 2.92 2.48 20.80
CA VAL A 284 1.51 2.81 21.05
C VAL A 284 1.22 2.95 22.55
N GLN A 285 1.75 2.05 23.38
CA GLN A 285 1.60 2.13 24.83
C GLN A 285 2.25 3.39 25.41
N ALA A 286 3.43 3.78 24.93
CA ALA A 286 4.10 5.01 25.36
C ALA A 286 3.27 6.24 25.00
N ARG A 287 2.83 6.33 23.74
CA ARG A 287 2.02 7.45 23.25
C ARG A 287 0.69 7.59 23.96
N ARG A 288 0.03 6.47 24.27
CA ARG A 288 -1.21 6.48 25.06
C ARG A 288 -0.99 7.06 26.46
N ARG A 289 0.12 6.71 27.13
CA ARG A 289 0.46 7.27 28.47
C ARG A 289 0.70 8.78 28.42
N GLU A 290 1.23 9.28 27.30
CA GLU A 290 1.45 10.71 27.06
C GLU A 290 0.17 11.46 26.64
N GLY A 291 -0.95 10.76 26.43
CA GLY A 291 -2.21 11.33 25.93
C GLY A 291 -2.21 11.64 24.43
N GLY A 292 -1.23 11.11 23.68
CA GLY A 292 -1.06 11.36 22.24
C GLY A 292 -1.82 10.41 21.32
N LEU A 293 -2.40 9.32 21.85
CA LEU A 293 -3.23 8.34 21.13
C LEU A 293 -4.46 7.96 21.95
#